data_AF-A0A520BNF4-F1
#
_entry.id   AF-A0A520BNF4-F1
#
_cell.length_a   1.000
_cell.length_b   1.000
_cell.length_c   1.000
_cell.angle_alpha   90.00
_cell.angle_beta   90.00
_cell.angle_gamma   90.00
#
_symmetry.space_group_name_H-M   'P 1'
#
loop_
_entity.id
_entity.type
_entity.pdbx_description
1 polymer ?
#
loop_
_entity_poly.entity_id
_entity_poly.type
_entity_poly.pdbx_seq_one_letter_code
_entity_poly.pdbx_strand_id
1 'polypeptide(L)'
;GKPAYNGKTYNVATFSDNNFFYDRIMEKNDFYKNNVPTLQGVNYKIAPYHVLWPVPASAQRFNTSGRINQNKGYVGYEANVPAKDAIE
;
A
#
# COMPACT_ATOMS: atom_id res chain seq x y z
N GLY A 1 -17.21 -10.71 -4.41
CA GLY A 1 -17.32 -9.23 -4.41
C GLY A 1 -17.90 -8.77 -5.73
N LYS A 2 -18.38 -7.53 -5.83
CA LYS A 2 -18.85 -6.97 -7.11
C LYS A 2 -17.66 -6.75 -8.06
N PRO A 3 -17.74 -7.13 -9.33
CA PRO A 3 -16.69 -6.82 -10.32
C PRO A 3 -16.62 -5.31 -10.56
N ALA A 4 -15.42 -4.80 -10.85
CA ALA A 4 -15.25 -3.44 -11.33
C ALA A 4 -15.80 -3.28 -12.76
N TYR A 5 -15.92 -2.04 -13.23
CA TYR A 5 -16.43 -1.74 -14.59
C TYR A 5 -15.59 -2.37 -15.71
N ASN A 6 -14.33 -2.71 -15.43
CA ASN A 6 -13.42 -3.39 -16.34
C ASN A 6 -13.51 -4.93 -16.24
N GLY A 7 -14.49 -5.48 -15.51
CA GLY A 7 -14.69 -6.91 -15.32
C GLY A 7 -13.76 -7.57 -14.31
N LYS A 8 -12.74 -6.86 -13.82
CA LYS A 8 -11.77 -7.40 -12.86
C LYS A 8 -12.38 -7.47 -11.46
N THR A 9 -12.04 -8.54 -10.74
CA THR A 9 -12.38 -8.74 -9.33
C THR A 9 -11.13 -8.67 -8.47
N TYR A 10 -11.29 -8.24 -7.22
CA TYR A 10 -10.19 -8.04 -6.28
C TYR A 10 -10.47 -8.79 -4.99
N ASN A 11 -9.40 -9.18 -4.29
CA ASN A 11 -9.46 -9.90 -3.03
C ASN A 11 -8.77 -9.08 -1.93
N VAL A 12 -9.34 -9.08 -0.73
CA VAL A 12 -8.76 -8.45 0.47
C VAL A 12 -7.40 -9.04 0.82
N ALA A 13 -7.22 -10.36 0.65
CA ALA A 13 -5.97 -11.04 0.94
C ALA A 13 -4.78 -10.54 0.09
N THR A 14 -5.05 -10.09 -1.13
CA THR A 14 -4.05 -9.59 -2.09
C THR A 14 -4.20 -8.09 -2.32
N PHE A 15 -4.82 -7.37 -1.37
CA PHE A 15 -5.20 -5.97 -1.56
C PHE A 15 -4.01 -5.07 -1.88
N SER A 16 -2.86 -5.30 -1.25
CA SER A 16 -1.63 -4.55 -1.51
C SER A 16 -0.90 -4.96 -2.78
N ASP A 17 -1.29 -6.08 -3.43
CA ASP A 17 -0.66 -6.58 -4.66
C ASP A 17 -1.50 -6.26 -5.89
N ASN A 18 -2.83 -6.31 -5.75
CA ASN A 18 -3.77 -6.12 -6.83
C ASN A 18 -5.06 -5.49 -6.30
N ASN A 19 -5.29 -4.23 -6.66
CA ASN A 19 -6.45 -3.47 -6.22
C ASN A 19 -6.96 -2.52 -7.31
N PHE A 20 -8.23 -2.13 -7.15
CA PHE A 20 -8.90 -1.21 -8.06
C PHE A 20 -8.26 0.18 -8.08
N PHE A 21 -7.72 0.65 -6.94
CA PHE A 21 -7.12 1.98 -6.84
C PHE A 21 -5.94 2.14 -7.79
N TYR A 22 -5.02 1.18 -7.80
CA TYR A 22 -3.87 1.17 -8.70
C TYR A 22 -4.30 1.14 -10.16
N ASP A 23 -5.20 0.23 -10.52
CA ASP A 23 -5.71 0.11 -11.89
C ASP A 23 -6.37 1.40 -12.36
N ARG A 24 -7.17 2.03 -11.49
CA ARG A 24 -7.85 3.30 -11.81
C ARG A 24 -6.87 4.46 -11.97
N ILE A 25 -5.81 4.52 -11.16
CA ILE A 25 -4.75 5.53 -11.31
C ILE A 25 -4.01 5.33 -12.62
N MET A 26 -3.59 4.09 -12.93
CA MET A 26 -2.91 3.81 -14.20
C MET A 26 -3.79 4.09 -15.42
N GLU A 27 -5.12 3.99 -15.30
CA GLU A 27 -6.03 4.33 -16.38
C GLU A 27 -6.23 5.86 -16.56
N LYS A 28 -6.39 6.60 -15.46
CA LYS A 28 -6.87 8.00 -15.49
C LYS A 28 -5.81 9.06 -15.19
N ASN A 29 -4.70 8.71 -14.56
CA ASN A 29 -3.69 9.67 -14.17
C ASN A 29 -2.59 9.75 -15.24
N ASP A 30 -2.50 10.88 -15.92
CA ASP A 30 -1.54 11.08 -17.01
C ASP A 30 -0.07 11.07 -16.55
N PHE A 31 0.23 11.43 -15.30
CA PHE A 31 1.61 11.43 -14.79
C PHE A 31 2.16 10.01 -14.68
N TYR A 32 1.42 9.13 -14.00
CA TYR A 32 1.83 7.74 -13.80
C TYR A 32 1.70 6.91 -15.08
N LYS A 33 0.62 7.12 -15.85
CA LYS A 33 0.39 6.41 -17.10
C LYS A 33 1.43 6.73 -18.17
N ASN A 34 1.76 8.00 -18.34
CA ASN A 34 2.63 8.46 -19.43
C ASN A 34 4.10 8.54 -19.01
N ASN A 35 4.46 8.04 -17.82
CA ASN A 35 5.82 8.11 -17.28
C ASN A 35 6.42 9.52 -17.34
N VAL A 36 5.62 10.52 -16.98
CA VAL A 36 6.05 11.93 -17.07
C VAL A 36 7.29 12.13 -16.20
N PRO A 37 8.38 12.72 -16.73
CA PRO A 37 9.57 12.99 -15.94
C PRO A 37 9.30 14.18 -15.01
N THR A 38 9.82 14.08 -13.80
CA THR A 38 9.99 15.22 -12.90
C THR A 38 11.06 16.16 -13.44
N LEU A 39 11.16 17.36 -12.85
CA LEU A 39 12.23 18.32 -13.16
C LEU A 39 13.65 17.74 -12.97
N GLN A 40 13.78 16.66 -12.19
CA GLN A 40 15.04 15.97 -11.91
C GLN A 40 15.30 14.78 -12.86
N GLY A 41 14.46 14.59 -13.88
CA GLY A 41 14.62 13.53 -14.88
C GLY A 41 14.18 12.13 -14.41
N VAL A 42 13.57 12.01 -13.24
CA VAL A 42 12.98 10.74 -12.76
C VAL A 42 11.48 10.69 -13.04
N ASN A 43 10.98 9.56 -13.53
CA ASN A 43 9.55 9.40 -13.85
C ASN A 43 8.71 9.19 -12.60
N TYR A 44 7.48 9.71 -12.60
CA TYR A 44 6.49 9.37 -11.59
C TYR A 44 6.16 7.88 -11.64
N LYS A 45 6.39 7.17 -10.54
CA LYS A 45 6.08 5.74 -10.39
C LYS A 45 5.13 5.54 -9.22
N ILE A 46 4.21 4.59 -9.40
CA ILE A 46 3.32 4.10 -8.35
C ILE A 46 3.34 2.57 -8.39
N ALA A 47 3.15 1.94 -7.23
CA ALA A 47 3.03 0.50 -7.09
C ALA A 47 1.70 0.17 -6.38
N PRO A 48 1.15 -1.06 -6.54
CA PRO A 48 -0.15 -1.40 -5.96
C PRO A 48 -0.25 -1.21 -4.45
N TYR A 49 0.86 -1.40 -3.72
CA TYR A 49 0.89 -1.27 -2.27
C TYR A 49 0.74 0.18 -1.76
N HIS A 50 0.92 1.19 -2.64
CA HIS A 50 0.70 2.60 -2.30
C HIS A 50 -0.78 2.96 -2.07
N VAL A 51 -1.71 2.01 -2.19
CA VAL A 51 -3.11 2.18 -1.75
C VAL A 51 -3.19 2.43 -0.23
N LEU A 52 -2.23 1.94 0.54
CA LEU A 52 -2.09 2.21 1.97
C LEU A 52 -0.86 3.11 2.22
N TRP A 53 -1.02 4.08 3.11
CA TRP A 53 0.09 4.93 3.56
C TRP A 53 1.00 4.17 4.53
N PRO A 54 2.29 4.53 4.64
CA PRO A 54 3.15 3.96 5.67
C PRO A 54 2.64 4.34 7.06
N VAL A 55 2.74 3.40 8.00
CA VAL A 55 2.56 3.69 9.41
C VAL A 55 3.74 4.56 9.89
N PRO A 56 3.49 5.71 10.55
CA PRO A 56 4.55 6.58 11.02
C PRO A 56 5.52 5.88 11.96
N ALA A 57 6.83 6.04 11.73
CA ALA A 57 7.87 5.41 12.54
C ALA A 57 7.82 5.86 14.02
N SER A 58 7.37 7.08 14.31
CA SER A 58 7.16 7.56 15.68
C SER A 58 6.10 6.74 16.41
N ALA A 59 4.97 6.46 15.75
CA ALA A 59 3.91 5.63 16.32
C ALA A 59 4.42 4.21 16.64
N GLN A 60 5.26 3.65 15.77
CA GLN A 60 5.87 2.33 16.01
C GLN A 60 6.88 2.35 17.16
N ARG A 61 7.73 3.39 17.26
CA ARG A 61 8.77 3.50 18.28
C ARG A 61 8.22 3.79 19.68
N PHE A 62 7.20 4.65 19.78
CA PHE A 62 6.65 5.07 21.07
C PHE A 62 5.59 4.12 21.62
N ASN A 63 5.22 3.08 20.88
CA ASN A 63 4.39 2.00 21.42
C ASN A 63 5.26 1.05 22.27
N THR A 64 5.64 1.46 23.46
CA THR A 64 6.55 0.68 24.34
C THR A 64 5.91 -0.60 24.87
N SER A 65 4.58 -0.63 25.00
CA SER A 65 3.83 -1.77 25.55
C SER A 65 3.37 -2.77 24.49
N GLY A 66 3.70 -2.55 23.22
CA GLY A 66 3.23 -3.41 22.14
C GLY A 66 3.98 -3.20 20.83
N ARG A 67 3.47 -3.81 19.76
CA ARG A 67 4.06 -3.66 18.43
C ARG A 67 2.99 -3.25 17.44
N ILE A 68 3.22 -2.15 16.73
CA ILE A 68 2.39 -1.75 15.60
C ILE A 68 3.04 -2.26 14.31
N ASN A 69 2.34 -3.13 13.61
CA ASN A 69 2.75 -3.66 12.31
C ASN A 69 2.78 -2.57 11.24
N GLN A 70 3.61 -2.75 10.22
CA GLN A 70 3.71 -1.89 9.05
C GLN A 70 2.82 -2.42 7.91
N ASN A 71 2.48 -1.54 6.95
CA ASN A 71 1.79 -1.91 5.72
C ASN A 71 2.76 -2.55 4.70
N LYS A 72 2.26 -3.47 3.88
CA LYS A 72 3.07 -4.18 2.87
C LYS A 72 3.76 -3.19 1.92
N GLY A 73 5.02 -3.45 1.58
CA GLY A 73 5.82 -2.62 0.69
C GLY A 73 6.60 -1.49 1.36
N TYR A 74 6.39 -1.25 2.65
CA TYR A 74 7.19 -0.30 3.43
C TYR A 74 8.17 -1.02 4.37
N VAL A 75 9.28 -0.33 4.68
CA VAL A 75 10.34 -0.84 5.54
C VAL A 75 9.78 -1.17 6.94
N GLY A 76 10.12 -2.35 7.46
CA GLY A 76 9.62 -2.87 8.73
C GLY A 76 8.43 -3.80 8.60
N TYR A 77 7.86 -3.97 7.39
CA TYR A 77 6.80 -4.94 7.12
C TYR A 77 7.25 -6.39 7.34
N GLU A 78 8.49 -6.71 6.95
CA GLU A 78 9.12 -8.01 7.12
C GLU A 78 9.17 -8.48 8.57
N ALA A 79 9.09 -7.54 9.50
CA ALA A 79 9.18 -7.81 10.90
C ALA A 79 7.78 -7.87 11.56
N ASN A 80 6.69 -7.80 10.81
CA ASN A 80 5.33 -7.88 11.36
C ASN A 80 5.10 -9.16 12.16
N VAL A 81 4.34 -9.04 13.26
CA VAL A 81 3.98 -10.16 14.13
C VAL A 81 2.47 -10.42 14.09
N PRO A 82 2.02 -11.66 14.35
CA PRO A 82 0.60 -11.93 14.58
C PRO A 82 0.03 -11.03 15.68
N ALA A 83 -1.26 -10.71 15.59
CA ALA A 83 -1.95 -9.98 16.64
C ALA A 83 -1.88 -10.77 17.97
N LYS A 84 -1.77 -10.06 19.09
CA LYS A 84 -1.90 -10.68 20.41
C LYS A 84 -3.39 -10.98 20.63
N ASP A 85 -3.72 -12.26 20.82
CA ASP A 85 -5.09 -12.73 21.07
C ASP A 85 -5.42 -12.85 22.57
N ALA A 86 -4.46 -12.53 23.45
CA ALA A 86 -4.60 -12.56 24.90
C ALA A 86 -4.16 -11.22 25.52
N ILE A 87 -4.89 -10.81 26.56
CA ILE A 87 -4.53 -9.66 27.41
C ILE A 87 -3.62 -10.20 28.52
N GLU A 88 -2.42 -9.64 28.63
CA GLU A 88 -1.50 -9.86 29.76
C GLU A 88 -1.83 -8.92 30.93
#